data_AF-A0A2N6C4L3-F1
#
_entry.id   AF-A0A2N6C4L3-F1
#
_cell.length_a   1.000
_cell.length_b   1.000
_cell.length_c   1.000
_cell.angle_alpha   90.00
_cell.angle_beta   90.00
_cell.angle_gamma   90.00
#
_symmetry.space_group_name_H-M   'P 1'
#
loop_
_entity.id
_entity.type
_entity.pdbx_description
1 polymer ?
#
loop_
_entity_poly.entity_id
_entity_poly.type
_entity_poly.pdbx_seq_one_letter_code
_entity_poly.pdbx_strand_id
1 'polypeptide(L)'
;MLTEDEKIFAPGLSRLKKPVLPLVNMVQFLYLTGPIETIDEVLRRLTKAVELEGVLYENPQQLLKPYAAFLREFEVIKGKKKLAAALPFIINEKDEPVAKRQALELWIKQQILSQELETINSLLCGPCGCVLCCTGPNSGFDEASGFKGRMKQEFFEIPLADNELDLFALNRVDTEDSRTMTAHCDPPLQMERAPFYKHEIALYHWKNGWSLILPEGSVCSQLAADTKRCKVYDKRPEVCRKPQIFAYIIEKTPDLAKRSDGVLIPVYMARNKVLAVWDCPYVRKFQHEIGAYAEMGGLEPIFRKSKT
;
A
#
# COMPACT_ATOMS: atom_id res chain seq x y z
N MET A 1 22.92 -20.07 -8.94
CA MET A 1 21.91 -20.41 -9.97
C MET A 1 20.56 -20.36 -9.28
N LEU A 2 19.59 -19.62 -9.83
CA LEU A 2 18.23 -19.58 -9.27
C LEU A 2 17.56 -20.94 -9.50
N THR A 3 16.93 -21.48 -8.46
CA THR A 3 16.02 -22.64 -8.57
C THR A 3 14.87 -22.34 -9.55
N GLU A 4 14.23 -23.34 -10.15
CA GLU A 4 13.08 -23.10 -11.05
C GLU A 4 11.98 -22.29 -10.38
N ASP A 5 11.76 -22.54 -9.09
CA ASP A 5 10.84 -21.80 -8.22
C ASP A 5 11.26 -20.35 -7.95
N GLU A 6 12.52 -19.96 -8.15
CA GLU A 6 12.97 -18.57 -8.00
C GLU A 6 12.91 -17.81 -9.35
N LYS A 7 12.98 -18.52 -10.48
CA LYS A 7 12.87 -17.91 -11.81
C LYS A 7 11.52 -17.23 -12.02
N ILE A 8 10.43 -17.81 -11.49
CA ILE A 8 9.09 -17.22 -11.60
C ILE A 8 8.94 -15.90 -10.80
N PHE A 9 9.74 -15.70 -9.74
CA PHE A 9 9.74 -14.46 -8.95
C PHE A 9 10.82 -13.46 -9.40
N ALA A 10 11.67 -13.83 -10.37
CA ALA A 10 12.79 -13.02 -10.80
C ALA A 10 12.42 -11.57 -11.14
N PRO A 11 11.27 -11.24 -11.78
CA PRO A 11 10.88 -9.86 -12.02
C PRO A 11 10.69 -9.04 -10.73
N GLY A 12 10.02 -9.62 -9.71
CA GLY A 12 9.80 -8.96 -8.42
C GLY A 12 11.09 -8.87 -7.60
N LEU A 13 11.89 -9.94 -7.57
CA LEU A 13 13.19 -9.95 -6.89
C LEU A 13 14.19 -8.98 -7.52
N SER A 14 14.15 -8.80 -8.84
CA SER A 14 15.00 -7.83 -9.53
C SER A 14 14.68 -6.40 -9.11
N ARG A 15 13.40 -6.09 -8.83
CA ARG A 15 12.98 -4.79 -8.29
C ARG A 15 13.41 -4.60 -6.83
N LEU A 16 13.27 -5.63 -5.98
CA LEU A 16 13.76 -5.58 -4.59
C LEU A 16 15.28 -5.31 -4.51
N LYS A 17 16.05 -5.73 -5.51
CA LYS A 17 17.49 -5.45 -5.59
C LYS A 17 17.85 -4.04 -6.08
N LYS A 18 16.86 -3.24 -6.51
CA LYS A 18 17.06 -1.89 -7.04
C LYS A 18 16.07 -0.90 -6.40
N PRO A 19 16.17 -0.65 -5.07
CA PRO A 19 15.28 0.27 -4.39
C PRO A 19 15.33 1.67 -5.00
N VAL A 20 14.18 2.32 -5.13
CA VAL A 20 14.12 3.64 -5.77
C VAL A 20 14.57 4.79 -4.85
N LEU A 21 14.48 4.62 -3.53
CA LEU A 21 14.72 5.71 -2.57
C LEU A 21 16.13 6.32 -2.61
N PRO A 22 17.23 5.57 -2.81
CA PRO A 22 18.55 6.17 -3.01
C PRO A 22 18.58 7.17 -4.17
N LEU A 23 17.93 6.82 -5.29
CA LEU A 23 17.82 7.74 -6.44
C LEU A 23 16.96 8.97 -6.10
N VAL A 24 15.87 8.80 -5.33
CA VAL A 24 15.05 9.93 -4.86
C VAL A 24 15.85 10.88 -3.98
N ASN A 25 16.62 10.34 -3.02
CA ASN A 25 17.48 11.12 -2.14
C ASN A 25 18.55 11.88 -2.95
N MET A 26 19.16 11.22 -3.94
CA MET A 26 20.11 11.85 -4.85
C MET A 26 19.46 12.99 -5.65
N VAL A 27 18.28 12.78 -6.24
CA VAL A 27 17.54 13.83 -6.97
C VAL A 27 17.25 15.02 -6.06
N GLN A 28 16.77 14.77 -4.85
CA GLN A 28 16.51 15.82 -3.86
C GLN A 28 17.80 16.58 -3.52
N PHE A 29 18.91 15.87 -3.28
CA PHE A 29 20.20 16.50 -2.99
C PHE A 29 20.68 17.37 -4.14
N LEU A 30 20.67 16.86 -5.38
CA LEU A 30 21.07 17.60 -6.58
C LEU A 30 20.18 18.82 -6.83
N TYR A 31 18.87 18.67 -6.65
CA TYR A 31 17.93 19.77 -6.76
C TYR A 31 18.26 20.86 -5.75
N LEU A 32 18.48 20.52 -4.48
CA LEU A 32 18.62 21.50 -3.40
C LEU A 32 19.99 22.18 -3.37
N THR A 33 21.05 21.46 -3.72
CA THR A 33 22.42 21.97 -3.66
C THR A 33 22.92 22.52 -4.99
N GLY A 34 22.35 22.07 -6.11
CA GLY A 34 22.75 22.50 -7.44
C GLY A 34 22.08 23.80 -7.90
N PRO A 35 22.67 24.48 -8.91
CA PRO A 35 22.07 25.63 -9.59
C PRO A 35 20.99 25.17 -10.59
N ILE A 36 20.03 24.40 -10.11
CA ILE A 36 18.96 23.79 -10.90
C ILE A 36 17.62 24.35 -10.44
N GLU A 37 16.77 24.77 -11.38
CA GLU A 37 15.51 25.42 -11.02
C GLU A 37 14.34 24.45 -10.86
N THR A 38 14.37 23.31 -11.55
CA THR A 38 13.23 22.37 -11.63
C THR A 38 13.69 20.93 -11.49
N ILE A 39 12.78 20.07 -11.05
CA ILE A 39 13.02 18.63 -10.95
C ILE A 39 13.18 18.01 -12.34
N ASP A 40 12.43 18.49 -13.33
CA ASP A 40 12.56 18.03 -14.72
C ASP A 40 13.96 18.31 -15.30
N GLU A 41 14.60 19.40 -14.87
CA GLU A 41 15.99 19.66 -15.22
C GLU A 41 16.96 18.68 -14.53
N VAL A 42 16.76 18.34 -13.25
CA VAL A 42 17.57 17.30 -12.58
C VAL A 42 17.42 15.98 -13.34
N LEU A 43 16.19 15.55 -13.60
CA LEU A 43 15.90 14.28 -14.28
C LEU A 43 16.48 14.22 -15.70
N ARG A 44 16.50 15.33 -16.44
CA ARG A 44 17.16 15.40 -17.76
C ARG A 44 18.68 15.29 -17.70
N ARG A 45 19.30 15.66 -16.59
CA ARG A 45 20.77 15.56 -16.39
C ARG A 45 21.22 14.17 -15.95
N LEU A 46 20.32 13.33 -15.42
CA LEU A 46 20.60 11.95 -14.98
C LEU A 46 20.68 10.94 -16.14
N THR A 47 21.60 11.18 -17.08
CA THR A 47 21.76 10.37 -18.30
C THR A 47 22.75 9.22 -18.17
N LYS A 48 23.62 9.25 -17.15
CA LYS A 48 24.65 8.24 -16.92
C LYS A 48 24.23 7.27 -15.83
N ALA A 49 24.80 6.06 -15.89
CA ALA A 49 24.68 5.10 -14.81
C ALA A 49 25.25 5.69 -13.51
N VAL A 50 24.61 5.36 -12.38
CA VAL A 50 25.02 5.78 -11.05
C VAL A 50 25.04 4.58 -10.13
N GLU A 51 26.06 4.48 -9.28
CA GLU A 51 26.12 3.49 -8.20
C GLU A 51 25.74 4.16 -6.87
N LEU A 52 24.72 3.63 -6.19
CA LEU A 52 24.29 4.09 -4.87
C LEU A 52 24.01 2.87 -3.99
N GLU A 53 24.48 2.88 -2.75
CA GLU A 53 24.27 1.79 -1.77
C GLU A 53 24.67 0.40 -2.32
N GLY A 54 25.75 0.34 -3.12
CA GLY A 54 26.23 -0.90 -3.75
C GLY A 54 25.38 -1.41 -4.93
N VAL A 55 24.42 -0.61 -5.41
CA VAL A 55 23.55 -0.94 -6.54
C VAL A 55 23.87 -0.04 -7.74
N LEU A 56 24.12 -0.68 -8.89
CA LEU A 56 24.28 0.02 -10.16
C LEU A 56 22.91 0.28 -10.83
N TYR A 57 22.57 1.55 -10.94
CA TYR A 57 21.40 2.05 -11.67
C TYR A 57 21.85 2.46 -13.08
N GLU A 58 21.68 1.58 -14.06
CA GLU A 58 22.13 1.80 -15.44
C GLU A 58 21.38 2.96 -16.12
N ASN A 59 20.05 3.03 -15.90
CA ASN A 59 19.17 4.03 -16.50
C ASN A 59 18.33 4.75 -15.42
N PRO A 60 18.94 5.59 -14.57
CA PRO A 60 18.27 6.19 -13.40
C PRO A 60 17.10 7.09 -13.82
N GLN A 61 17.22 7.82 -14.93
CA GLN A 61 16.13 8.63 -15.48
C GLN A 61 14.89 7.78 -15.81
N GLN A 62 15.07 6.62 -16.44
CA GLN A 62 13.95 5.74 -16.80
C GLN A 62 13.29 5.14 -15.56
N LEU A 63 14.09 4.77 -14.56
CA LEU A 63 13.59 4.26 -13.28
C LEU A 63 12.80 5.32 -12.50
N LEU A 64 13.20 6.60 -12.56
CA LEU A 64 12.53 7.68 -11.86
C LEU A 64 11.30 8.24 -12.58
N LYS A 65 11.16 7.98 -13.89
CA LYS A 65 10.07 8.50 -14.73
C LYS A 65 8.67 8.26 -14.14
N PRO A 66 8.31 7.08 -13.60
CA PRO A 66 6.99 6.84 -13.01
C PRO A 66 6.68 7.74 -11.81
N TYR A 67 7.71 8.25 -11.12
CA TYR A 67 7.58 9.03 -9.88
C TYR A 67 7.79 10.54 -10.09
N ALA A 68 7.98 11.00 -11.33
CA ALA A 68 8.27 12.39 -11.64
C ALA A 68 7.19 13.37 -11.12
N ALA A 69 5.92 12.94 -11.08
CA ALA A 69 4.86 13.75 -10.49
C ALA A 69 5.08 14.01 -9.00
N PHE A 70 5.47 13.00 -8.23
CA PHE A 70 5.76 13.14 -6.79
C PHE A 70 7.05 13.92 -6.55
N LEU A 71 8.09 13.67 -7.34
CA LEU A 71 9.37 14.38 -7.22
C LEU A 71 9.20 15.89 -7.43
N ARG A 72 8.35 16.31 -8.37
CA ARG A 72 8.03 17.74 -8.62
C ARG A 72 7.44 18.46 -7.41
N GLU A 73 6.94 17.75 -6.39
CA GLU A 73 6.51 18.40 -5.14
C GLU A 73 7.69 19.05 -4.37
N PHE A 74 8.94 18.62 -4.58
CA PHE A 74 10.12 19.29 -4.01
C PHE A 74 10.30 20.73 -4.54
N GLU A 75 9.68 21.09 -5.66
CA GLU A 75 9.77 22.42 -6.25
C GLU A 75 9.19 23.53 -5.35
N VAL A 76 8.36 23.15 -4.38
CA VAL A 76 7.88 24.03 -3.31
C VAL A 76 9.03 24.64 -2.50
N ILE A 77 10.14 23.92 -2.32
CA ILE A 77 11.26 24.36 -1.48
C ILE A 77 11.96 25.60 -2.07
N LYS A 78 12.04 25.72 -3.40
CA LYS A 78 12.60 26.91 -4.07
C LYS A 78 11.53 27.90 -4.53
N GLY A 79 10.29 27.75 -4.05
CA GLY A 79 9.18 28.67 -4.37
C GLY A 79 8.65 28.57 -5.81
N LYS A 80 9.04 27.55 -6.58
CA LYS A 80 8.55 27.34 -7.95
C LYS A 80 7.14 26.75 -7.99
N LYS A 81 6.70 26.15 -6.87
CA LYS A 81 5.36 25.61 -6.67
C LYS A 81 4.80 26.06 -5.32
N LYS A 82 3.48 26.19 -5.21
CA LYS A 82 2.81 26.38 -3.91
C LYS A 82 2.67 25.03 -3.20
N LEU A 83 2.83 25.05 -1.88
CA LEU A 83 2.62 23.85 -1.08
C LEU A 83 1.19 23.34 -1.26
N ALA A 84 1.05 22.05 -1.56
CA ALA A 84 -0.26 21.44 -1.71
C ALA A 84 -1.06 21.57 -0.41
N ALA A 85 -2.34 21.94 -0.52
CA ALA A 85 -3.22 22.01 0.65
C ALA A 85 -3.44 20.65 1.31
N ALA A 86 -3.14 19.56 0.60
CA ALA A 86 -3.25 18.21 1.11
C ALA A 86 -2.03 17.73 1.93
N LEU A 87 -0.98 18.56 2.12
CA LEU A 87 0.16 18.14 2.96
C LEU A 87 -0.33 17.93 4.41
N PRO A 88 -0.20 16.72 4.97
CA PRO A 88 -0.64 16.44 6.33
C PRO A 88 0.25 17.13 7.39
N PHE A 89 -0.26 17.20 8.61
CA PHE A 89 0.55 17.57 9.76
C PHE A 89 1.33 16.34 10.21
N ILE A 90 2.65 16.45 10.32
CA ILE A 90 3.51 15.31 10.67
C ILE A 90 4.21 15.59 12.00
N ILE A 91 4.17 14.61 12.90
CA ILE A 91 4.86 14.58 14.18
C ILE A 91 5.92 13.47 14.20
N ASN A 92 6.91 13.57 15.08
CA ASN A 92 7.89 12.50 15.33
C ASN A 92 7.37 11.52 16.39
N GLU A 93 8.18 10.51 16.76
CA GLU A 93 7.82 9.50 17.78
C GLU A 93 7.76 10.06 19.22
N LYS A 94 8.12 11.33 19.43
CA LYS A 94 7.99 12.06 20.70
C LYS A 94 6.80 13.02 20.71
N ASP A 95 5.90 12.89 19.73
CA ASP A 95 4.74 13.76 19.49
C ASP A 95 5.09 15.23 19.18
N GLU A 96 6.31 15.49 18.72
CA GLU A 96 6.76 16.84 18.35
C GLU A 96 6.59 17.08 16.84
N PRO A 97 6.15 18.29 16.41
CA PRO A 97 6.02 18.61 14.99
C PRO A 97 7.35 18.52 14.24
N VAL A 98 7.37 17.83 13.09
CA VAL A 98 8.56 17.82 12.23
C VAL A 98 8.65 19.11 11.41
N ALA A 99 9.87 19.51 11.06
CA ALA A 99 10.08 20.69 10.22
C ALA A 99 9.38 20.54 8.86
N LYS A 100 8.80 21.62 8.32
CA LYS A 100 8.01 21.60 7.07
C LYS A 100 8.71 20.91 5.89
N ARG A 101 10.02 21.13 5.74
CA ARG A 101 10.83 20.49 4.68
C ARG A 101 10.91 18.99 4.88
N GLN A 102 11.13 18.53 6.11
CA GLN A 102 11.17 17.11 6.45
C GLN A 102 9.79 16.47 6.30
N ALA A 103 8.71 17.17 6.68
CA ALA A 103 7.33 16.73 6.44
C ALA A 103 7.07 16.48 4.95
N LEU A 104 7.47 17.42 4.10
CA LEU A 104 7.33 17.28 2.65
C LEU A 104 8.12 16.08 2.10
N GLU A 105 9.35 15.88 2.58
CA GLU A 105 10.18 14.74 2.19
C GLU A 105 9.55 13.41 2.59
N LEU A 106 9.08 13.28 3.84
CA LEU A 106 8.39 12.08 4.34
C LEU A 106 7.13 11.80 3.52
N TRP A 107 6.36 12.84 3.20
CA TRP A 107 5.17 12.72 2.36
C TRP A 107 5.51 12.21 0.96
N ILE A 108 6.51 12.79 0.28
CA ILE A 108 6.94 12.37 -1.05
C ILE A 108 7.45 10.93 -1.02
N LYS A 109 8.28 10.58 -0.03
CA LYS A 109 8.79 9.21 0.15
C LYS A 109 7.66 8.21 0.37
N GLN A 110 6.64 8.54 1.17
CA GLN A 110 5.47 7.70 1.36
C GLN A 110 4.75 7.42 0.02
N GLN A 111 4.52 8.45 -0.80
CA GLN A 111 3.82 8.28 -2.08
C GLN A 111 4.63 7.44 -3.08
N ILE A 112 5.91 7.74 -3.25
CA ILE A 112 6.81 7.01 -4.15
C ILE A 112 6.90 5.54 -3.72
N LEU A 113 7.13 5.30 -2.43
CA LEU A 113 7.30 3.94 -1.92
C LEU A 113 6.00 3.15 -1.98
N SER A 114 4.85 3.78 -1.77
CA SER A 114 3.54 3.13 -1.93
C SER A 114 3.34 2.63 -3.36
N GLN A 115 3.65 3.47 -4.37
CA GLN A 115 3.55 3.08 -5.77
C GLN A 115 4.57 2.00 -6.17
N GLU A 116 5.82 2.10 -5.67
CA GLU A 116 6.83 1.10 -6.01
C GLU A 116 6.53 -0.25 -5.37
N LEU A 117 6.16 -0.26 -4.09
CA LEU A 117 5.81 -1.50 -3.40
C LEU A 117 4.56 -2.14 -3.99
N GLU A 118 3.55 -1.38 -4.43
CA GLU A 118 2.42 -1.93 -5.19
C GLU A 118 2.89 -2.73 -6.43
N THR A 119 3.86 -2.20 -7.17
CA THR A 119 4.43 -2.86 -8.35
C THR A 119 5.18 -4.14 -7.95
N ILE A 120 6.08 -4.04 -6.98
CA ILE A 120 6.88 -5.18 -6.48
C ILE A 120 5.98 -6.30 -5.99
N ASN A 121 5.02 -5.93 -5.14
CA ASN A 121 4.04 -6.83 -4.60
C ASN A 121 3.22 -7.54 -5.69
N SER A 122 2.83 -6.82 -6.75
CA SER A 122 2.10 -7.43 -7.87
C SER A 122 2.93 -8.53 -8.54
N LEU A 123 4.22 -8.26 -8.74
CA LEU A 123 5.15 -9.20 -9.36
C LEU A 123 5.47 -10.40 -8.46
N LEU A 124 5.46 -10.22 -7.13
CA LEU A 124 5.74 -11.29 -6.17
C LEU A 124 4.49 -12.10 -5.79
N CYS A 125 3.31 -11.48 -5.77
CA CYS A 125 2.08 -12.14 -5.36
C CYS A 125 1.53 -13.07 -6.45
N GLY A 126 1.58 -12.64 -7.73
CA GLY A 126 1.04 -13.42 -8.85
C GLY A 126 1.54 -14.87 -8.93
N PRO A 127 2.86 -15.13 -8.80
CA PRO A 127 3.39 -16.49 -8.83
C PRO A 127 3.08 -17.33 -7.57
N CYS A 128 2.68 -16.72 -6.45
CA CYS A 128 2.38 -17.48 -5.22
C CYS A 128 1.11 -18.32 -5.29
N GLY A 129 0.14 -17.98 -6.15
CA GLY A 129 -1.19 -18.60 -6.13
C GLY A 129 -1.91 -18.46 -4.77
N CYS A 130 -1.50 -17.48 -3.96
CA CYS A 130 -2.07 -17.20 -2.65
C CYS A 130 -3.43 -16.52 -2.82
N VAL A 131 -4.43 -17.00 -2.09
CA VAL A 131 -5.80 -16.49 -2.16
C VAL A 131 -6.28 -15.89 -0.84
N LEU A 132 -5.37 -15.72 0.14
CA LEU A 132 -5.71 -15.29 1.50
C LEU A 132 -6.40 -13.91 1.56
N CYS A 133 -6.16 -13.03 0.60
CA CYS A 133 -6.85 -11.73 0.49
C CYS A 133 -8.15 -11.79 -0.34
N CYS A 134 -8.47 -12.95 -0.90
CA CYS A 134 -9.62 -13.18 -1.78
C CYS A 134 -10.66 -14.12 -1.16
N THR A 135 -10.48 -14.54 0.09
CA THR A 135 -11.36 -15.47 0.79
C THR A 135 -11.76 -14.88 2.13
N GLY A 136 -13.00 -15.12 2.53
CA GLY A 136 -13.45 -14.78 3.89
C GLY A 136 -12.85 -15.72 4.93
N PRO A 137 -13.13 -15.47 6.23
CA PRO A 137 -12.57 -16.27 7.31
C PRO A 137 -12.91 -17.76 7.19
N ASN A 138 -12.00 -18.65 7.60
CA ASN A 138 -12.21 -20.11 7.62
C ASN A 138 -12.70 -20.68 6.26
N SER A 139 -12.16 -20.16 5.16
CA SER A 139 -12.44 -20.69 3.83
C SER A 139 -11.74 -22.04 3.59
N GLY A 140 -12.20 -22.82 2.62
CA GLY A 140 -11.51 -24.06 2.21
C GLY A 140 -10.06 -23.85 1.73
N PHE A 141 -9.65 -22.60 1.48
CA PHE A 141 -8.28 -22.25 1.11
C PHE A 141 -7.37 -21.96 2.31
N ASP A 142 -7.91 -21.69 3.50
CA ASP A 142 -7.11 -21.44 4.70
C ASP A 142 -6.37 -22.72 5.15
N GLU A 143 -7.00 -23.89 5.02
CA GLU A 143 -6.35 -25.19 5.28
C GLU A 143 -5.14 -25.42 4.36
N ALA A 144 -5.28 -25.10 3.06
CA ALA A 144 -4.22 -25.24 2.06
C ALA A 144 -3.04 -24.27 2.27
N SER A 145 -3.27 -23.17 3.00
CA SER A 145 -2.24 -22.18 3.32
C SER A 145 -1.35 -22.57 4.52
N GLY A 146 -1.69 -23.66 5.21
CA GLY A 146 -1.01 -24.13 6.40
C GLY A 146 -1.46 -23.44 7.69
N PHE A 147 -2.56 -22.67 7.66
CA PHE A 147 -3.18 -22.09 8.86
C PHE A 147 -4.00 -23.18 9.58
N LYS A 148 -3.66 -23.46 10.85
CA LYS A 148 -4.26 -24.55 11.66
C LYS A 148 -5.13 -24.03 12.81
N GLY A 149 -5.95 -23.02 12.58
CA GLY A 149 -6.82 -22.45 13.62
C GLY A 149 -8.13 -21.90 13.05
N ARG A 150 -9.09 -21.60 13.93
CA ARG A 150 -10.28 -20.83 13.56
C ARG A 150 -9.98 -19.35 13.71
N MET A 151 -10.28 -18.55 12.69
CA MET A 151 -10.18 -17.10 12.76
C MET A 151 -11.22 -16.53 13.74
N LYS A 152 -10.85 -15.47 14.46
CA LYS A 152 -11.78 -14.74 15.35
C LYS A 152 -12.72 -13.83 14.56
N GLN A 153 -12.28 -13.34 13.40
CA GLN A 153 -13.05 -12.47 12.53
C GLN A 153 -14.23 -13.25 11.93
N GLU A 154 -15.41 -12.63 11.92
CA GLU A 154 -16.62 -13.21 11.32
C GLU A 154 -16.75 -12.89 9.81
N PHE A 155 -16.07 -11.84 9.36
CA PHE A 155 -15.99 -11.44 7.96
C PHE A 155 -14.67 -10.69 7.69
N PHE A 156 -14.33 -10.54 6.41
CA PHE A 156 -13.37 -9.53 5.96
C PHE A 156 -14.06 -8.44 5.15
N GLU A 157 -13.59 -7.22 5.36
CA GLU A 157 -14.05 -6.04 4.64
C GLU A 157 -13.00 -5.62 3.60
N ILE A 158 -13.44 -5.39 2.37
CA ILE A 158 -12.64 -4.81 1.30
C ILE A 158 -13.29 -3.48 0.93
N PRO A 159 -12.79 -2.33 1.44
CA PRO A 159 -13.28 -1.03 1.04
C PRO A 159 -13.15 -0.81 -0.48
N LEU A 160 -14.20 -0.23 -1.08
CA LEU A 160 -14.30 0.01 -2.51
C LEU A 160 -14.57 1.49 -2.78
N ALA A 161 -13.96 2.02 -3.84
CA ALA A 161 -14.39 3.27 -4.43
C ALA A 161 -15.64 3.07 -5.32
N ASP A 162 -16.38 4.14 -5.59
CA ASP A 162 -17.62 4.08 -6.39
C ASP A 162 -17.41 3.46 -7.78
N ASN A 163 -16.26 3.72 -8.40
CA ASN A 163 -15.89 3.19 -9.70
C ASN A 163 -15.41 1.72 -9.66
N GLU A 164 -15.25 1.13 -8.47
CA GLU A 164 -14.83 -0.26 -8.28
C GLU A 164 -16.02 -1.21 -8.06
N LEU A 165 -17.23 -0.68 -7.82
CA LEU A 165 -18.43 -1.48 -7.58
C LEU A 165 -18.80 -2.36 -8.77
N ASP A 166 -18.60 -1.85 -9.98
CA ASP A 166 -18.92 -2.57 -11.22
C ASP A 166 -17.93 -3.71 -11.52
N LEU A 167 -16.84 -3.82 -10.74
CA LEU A 167 -15.98 -5.00 -10.77
C LEU A 167 -16.67 -6.21 -10.17
N PHE A 168 -17.78 -6.07 -9.44
CA PHE A 168 -18.44 -7.20 -8.76
C PHE A 168 -19.92 -7.28 -9.15
N ALA A 169 -20.31 -8.37 -9.80
CA ALA A 169 -21.70 -8.70 -10.08
C ALA A 169 -22.37 -9.31 -8.84
N LEU A 170 -22.49 -8.52 -7.77
CA LEU A 170 -23.03 -8.91 -6.47
C LEU A 170 -24.19 -8.01 -6.08
N ASN A 171 -25.02 -8.47 -5.13
CA ASN A 171 -26.09 -7.66 -4.56
C ASN A 171 -25.51 -6.39 -3.90
N ARG A 172 -26.22 -5.26 -4.02
CA ARG A 172 -25.87 -3.98 -3.40
C ARG A 172 -26.87 -3.66 -2.30
N VAL A 173 -26.43 -3.71 -1.06
CA VAL A 173 -27.20 -3.30 0.12
C VAL A 173 -26.95 -1.83 0.36
N ASP A 174 -27.96 -1.03 0.02
CA ASP A 174 -27.92 0.42 0.11
C ASP A 174 -29.21 0.92 0.75
N THR A 175 -29.23 0.93 2.08
CA THR A 175 -30.40 1.26 2.90
C THR A 175 -30.09 2.45 3.79
N GLU A 176 -31.12 3.09 4.34
CA GLU A 176 -30.92 4.16 5.32
C GLU A 176 -30.14 3.65 6.54
N ASP A 177 -30.49 2.47 7.05
CA ASP A 177 -29.80 1.84 8.18
C ASP A 177 -28.32 1.58 7.87
N SER A 178 -28.00 0.95 6.74
CA SER A 178 -26.60 0.65 6.39
C SER A 178 -25.74 1.92 6.28
N ARG A 179 -26.29 3.02 5.72
CA ARG A 179 -25.60 4.31 5.57
C ARG A 179 -25.31 5.02 6.90
N THR A 180 -26.00 4.64 7.99
CA THR A 180 -25.74 5.23 9.32
C THR A 180 -24.70 4.45 10.13
N MET A 181 -24.37 3.22 9.70
CA MET A 181 -23.51 2.29 10.43
C MET A 181 -22.16 2.09 9.71
N THR A 182 -21.20 1.50 10.41
CA THR A 182 -20.00 0.92 9.79
C THR A 182 -20.06 -0.60 9.90
N ALA A 183 -19.28 -1.33 9.08
CA ALA A 183 -19.22 -2.79 9.15
C ALA A 183 -18.82 -3.32 10.54
N HIS A 184 -18.15 -2.51 11.35
CA HIS A 184 -17.64 -2.87 12.69
C HIS A 184 -18.49 -2.32 13.85
N CYS A 185 -19.69 -1.79 13.59
CA CYS A 185 -20.61 -1.37 14.65
C CYS A 185 -21.09 -2.57 15.49
N ASP A 186 -21.27 -2.32 16.79
CA ASP A 186 -21.92 -3.23 17.73
C ASP A 186 -23.12 -2.49 18.36
N PRO A 187 -24.37 -2.96 18.18
CA PRO A 187 -24.76 -4.18 17.46
C PRO A 187 -24.53 -4.08 15.94
N PRO A 188 -24.31 -5.22 15.25
CA PRO A 188 -24.13 -5.23 13.80
C PRO A 188 -25.45 -4.98 13.07
N LEU A 189 -25.37 -4.46 11.84
CA LEU A 189 -26.53 -4.30 10.96
C LEU A 189 -27.28 -5.65 10.84
N GLN A 190 -28.57 -5.62 11.13
CA GLN A 190 -29.44 -6.80 11.02
C GLN A 190 -30.12 -6.81 9.66
N MET A 191 -30.05 -7.95 8.98
CA MET A 191 -30.76 -8.26 7.75
C MET A 191 -31.56 -9.54 7.96
N GLU A 192 -32.87 -9.49 7.71
CA GLU A 192 -33.76 -10.66 7.84
C GLU A 192 -33.61 -11.40 9.19
N ARG A 193 -33.37 -10.64 10.28
CA ARG A 193 -33.16 -11.13 11.66
C ARG A 193 -31.82 -11.85 11.92
N ALA A 194 -30.84 -11.69 11.04
CA ALA A 194 -29.46 -12.13 11.27
C ALA A 194 -28.47 -11.00 10.97
N PRO A 195 -27.28 -10.99 11.58
CA PRO A 195 -26.23 -10.03 11.22
C PRO A 195 -25.87 -10.11 9.74
N PHE A 196 -25.54 -8.97 9.12
CA PHE A 196 -25.22 -8.87 7.69
C PHE A 196 -24.16 -9.88 7.21
N TYR A 197 -23.17 -10.20 8.06
CA TYR A 197 -22.09 -11.16 7.77
C TYR A 197 -22.50 -12.63 7.90
N LYS A 198 -23.76 -12.95 8.20
CA LYS A 198 -24.33 -14.31 8.11
C LYS A 198 -25.04 -14.57 6.77
N HIS A 199 -25.08 -13.57 5.90
CA HIS A 199 -25.65 -13.67 4.56
C HIS A 199 -24.58 -13.95 3.50
N GLU A 200 -25.00 -14.06 2.24
CA GLU A 200 -24.08 -14.22 1.11
C GLU A 200 -23.18 -12.98 0.91
N ILE A 201 -22.14 -13.16 0.08
CA ILE A 201 -21.23 -12.08 -0.32
C ILE A 201 -22.05 -10.96 -0.97
N ALA A 202 -21.91 -9.73 -0.47
CA ALA A 202 -22.58 -8.57 -1.03
C ALA A 202 -21.72 -7.31 -0.88
N LEU A 203 -22.10 -6.28 -1.63
CA LEU A 203 -21.57 -4.93 -1.49
C LEU A 203 -22.49 -4.14 -0.54
N TYR A 204 -21.91 -3.46 0.43
CA TYR A 204 -22.66 -2.67 1.39
C TYR A 204 -22.24 -1.21 1.33
N HIS A 205 -23.21 -0.31 1.38
CA HIS A 205 -22.97 1.11 1.52
C HIS A 205 -23.05 1.50 2.99
N TRP A 206 -21.89 1.70 3.59
CA TRP A 206 -21.72 2.13 4.97
C TRP A 206 -21.59 3.64 5.09
N LYS A 207 -21.62 4.13 6.33
CA LYS A 207 -21.32 5.53 6.67
C LYS A 207 -19.98 6.02 6.12
N ASN A 208 -18.99 5.15 6.03
CA ASN A 208 -17.64 5.45 5.56
C ASN A 208 -17.38 5.06 4.09
N GLY A 209 -18.44 4.75 3.32
CA GLY A 209 -18.37 4.41 1.91
C GLY A 209 -18.73 2.96 1.62
N TRP A 210 -18.43 2.50 0.40
CA TRP A 210 -18.74 1.14 -0.03
C TRP A 210 -17.70 0.13 0.43
N SER A 211 -18.14 -1.09 0.71
CA SER A 211 -17.23 -2.23 0.82
C SER A 211 -17.83 -3.54 0.36
N LEU A 212 -16.96 -4.42 -0.12
CA LEU A 212 -17.25 -5.83 -0.34
C LEU A 212 -17.05 -6.57 0.99
N ILE A 213 -18.10 -7.25 1.45
CA ILE A 213 -18.04 -8.10 2.63
C ILE A 213 -17.82 -9.54 2.19
N LEU A 214 -16.80 -10.18 2.76
CA LEU A 214 -16.49 -11.60 2.62
C LEU A 214 -16.80 -12.33 3.93
N PRO A 215 -18.01 -12.92 4.09
CA PRO A 215 -18.39 -13.74 5.23
C PRO A 215 -17.51 -14.98 5.45
N GLU A 216 -17.66 -15.65 6.60
CA GLU A 216 -17.03 -16.95 6.86
C GLU A 216 -17.31 -17.96 5.72
N GLY A 217 -16.27 -18.67 5.27
CA GLY A 217 -16.35 -19.68 4.21
C GLY A 217 -16.42 -19.11 2.78
N SER A 218 -16.55 -17.79 2.62
CA SER A 218 -16.78 -17.18 1.31
C SER A 218 -15.51 -17.04 0.45
N VAL A 219 -15.72 -16.90 -0.85
CA VAL A 219 -14.66 -16.69 -1.84
C VAL A 219 -15.06 -15.54 -2.76
N CYS A 220 -14.17 -14.56 -2.92
CA CYS A 220 -14.38 -13.40 -3.77
C CYS A 220 -14.82 -13.83 -5.19
N SER A 221 -15.89 -13.23 -5.70
CA SER A 221 -16.46 -13.56 -7.01
C SER A 221 -15.50 -13.31 -8.18
N GLN A 222 -14.44 -12.54 -7.96
CA GLN A 222 -13.37 -12.31 -8.92
C GLN A 222 -12.22 -13.32 -8.85
N LEU A 223 -12.20 -14.24 -7.89
CA LEU A 223 -11.23 -15.32 -7.86
C LEU A 223 -11.65 -16.43 -8.84
N ALA A 224 -10.82 -16.72 -9.83
CA ALA A 224 -11.01 -17.86 -10.73
C ALA A 224 -10.76 -19.17 -9.98
N ALA A 225 -11.72 -20.10 -10.04
CA ALA A 225 -11.68 -21.37 -9.31
C ALA A 225 -10.57 -22.31 -9.81
N ASP A 226 -10.29 -22.27 -11.11
CA ASP A 226 -9.30 -23.09 -11.81
C ASP A 226 -7.87 -22.56 -11.62
N THR A 227 -7.65 -21.26 -11.84
CA THR A 227 -6.31 -20.67 -11.77
C THR A 227 -5.93 -20.13 -10.40
N LYS A 228 -6.91 -19.99 -9.48
CA LYS A 228 -6.75 -19.31 -8.19
C LYS A 228 -6.18 -17.89 -8.34
N ARG A 229 -6.53 -17.21 -9.44
CA ARG A 229 -6.08 -15.85 -9.74
C ARG A 229 -7.27 -14.90 -9.81
N CYS A 230 -7.05 -13.64 -9.46
CA CYS A 230 -8.06 -12.61 -9.64
C CYS A 230 -8.26 -12.35 -11.15
N LYS A 231 -9.50 -12.52 -11.63
CA LYS A 231 -9.90 -12.29 -13.04
C LYS A 231 -9.76 -10.82 -13.46
N VAL A 232 -9.82 -9.91 -12.49
CA VAL A 232 -9.63 -8.47 -12.69
C VAL A 232 -8.31 -7.97 -12.10
N TYR A 233 -7.25 -8.77 -12.10
CA TYR A 233 -6.00 -8.47 -11.40
C TYR A 233 -5.48 -7.03 -11.64
N ASP A 234 -5.41 -6.58 -12.89
CA ASP A 234 -4.92 -5.23 -13.23
C ASP A 234 -5.90 -4.11 -12.86
N LYS A 235 -7.19 -4.44 -12.71
CA LYS A 235 -8.26 -3.50 -12.33
C LYS A 235 -8.71 -3.67 -10.89
N ARG A 236 -8.07 -4.55 -10.11
CA ARG A 236 -8.50 -4.93 -8.76
C ARG A 236 -8.65 -3.68 -7.87
N PRO A 237 -9.50 -3.73 -6.83
CA PRO A 237 -9.67 -2.59 -5.94
C PRO A 237 -8.36 -2.07 -5.37
N GLU A 238 -8.26 -0.76 -5.09
CA GLU A 238 -7.04 -0.12 -4.58
C GLU A 238 -6.48 -0.84 -3.34
N VAL A 239 -7.34 -1.23 -2.40
CA VAL A 239 -6.94 -1.98 -1.20
C VAL A 239 -6.33 -3.34 -1.56
N CYS A 240 -6.83 -4.02 -2.60
CA CYS A 240 -6.27 -5.27 -3.11
C CYS A 240 -4.95 -5.06 -3.85
N ARG A 241 -4.61 -3.82 -4.23
CA ARG A 241 -3.31 -3.45 -4.81
C ARG A 241 -2.25 -3.11 -3.77
N LYS A 242 -2.64 -2.96 -2.51
CA LYS A 242 -1.75 -2.73 -1.37
C LYS A 242 -1.49 -4.01 -0.58
N PRO A 243 -0.80 -5.05 -1.10
CA PRO A 243 -0.61 -6.28 -0.35
C PRO A 243 0.71 -6.22 0.44
N GLN A 244 0.76 -7.00 1.51
CA GLN A 244 1.87 -7.61 2.29
C GLN A 244 3.23 -6.92 2.48
N ILE A 245 3.68 -5.95 1.69
CA ILE A 245 4.81 -5.06 1.98
C ILE A 245 4.30 -3.62 1.80
N PHE A 246 4.40 -2.81 2.84
CA PHE A 246 3.80 -1.49 2.94
C PHE A 246 4.86 -0.42 3.19
N ALA A 247 4.67 0.71 2.52
CA ALA A 247 5.35 1.94 2.88
C ALA A 247 4.82 2.39 4.25
N TYR A 248 5.69 2.39 5.24
CA TYR A 248 5.39 2.85 6.59
C TYR A 248 6.34 4.00 6.94
N ILE A 249 6.42 4.98 6.03
CA ILE A 249 7.22 6.19 6.23
C ILE A 249 6.49 7.12 7.19
N ILE A 250 5.17 7.21 7.02
CA ILE A 250 4.25 7.90 7.92
C ILE A 250 3.08 7.01 8.28
N GLU A 251 2.66 7.06 9.54
CA GLU A 251 1.51 6.33 10.09
C GLU A 251 0.38 7.32 10.38
N LYS A 252 -0.86 7.00 10.01
CA LYS A 252 -2.01 7.84 10.32
C LYS A 252 -2.34 7.73 11.82
N THR A 253 -2.47 8.85 12.52
CA THR A 253 -2.94 8.89 13.92
C THR A 253 -4.46 9.15 13.94
N PRO A 254 -5.15 8.92 15.08
CA PRO A 254 -6.56 9.30 15.20
C PRO A 254 -6.79 10.82 15.26
N ASP A 255 -5.73 11.61 15.39
CA ASP A 255 -5.80 13.04 15.68
C ASP A 255 -5.99 13.89 14.41
N LEU A 256 -6.56 15.08 14.64
CA LEU A 256 -6.69 16.13 13.63
C LEU A 256 -5.99 17.40 14.14
N ALA A 257 -5.18 18.01 13.27
CA ALA A 257 -4.56 19.30 13.52
C ALA A 257 -5.34 20.40 12.80
N LYS A 258 -5.37 21.60 13.38
CA LYS A 258 -6.00 22.77 12.75
C LYS A 258 -4.95 23.59 12.02
N ARG A 259 -5.14 23.79 10.72
CA ARG A 259 -4.30 24.69 9.91
C ARG A 259 -4.58 26.16 10.22
N SER A 260 -3.68 27.03 9.76
CA SER A 260 -3.79 28.49 9.88
C SER A 260 -5.04 29.08 9.21
N ASP A 261 -5.60 28.41 8.22
CA ASP A 261 -6.86 28.77 7.53
C ASP A 261 -8.11 28.16 8.23
N GLY A 262 -7.92 27.51 9.38
CA GLY A 262 -8.99 26.92 10.18
C GLY A 262 -9.41 25.52 9.75
N VAL A 263 -8.86 24.98 8.65
CA VAL A 263 -9.18 23.65 8.14
C VAL A 263 -8.56 22.56 9.02
N LEU A 264 -9.34 21.54 9.38
CA LEU A 264 -8.83 20.35 10.06
C LEU A 264 -8.13 19.44 9.06
N ILE A 265 -6.91 19.04 9.38
CA ILE A 265 -6.10 18.13 8.58
C ILE A 265 -5.67 16.92 9.42
N PRO A 266 -5.50 15.75 8.77
CA PRO A 266 -5.04 14.56 9.47
C PRO A 266 -3.62 14.74 10.01
N VAL A 267 -3.39 14.18 11.21
CA VAL A 267 -2.07 14.05 11.82
C VAL A 267 -1.48 12.68 11.45
N TYR A 268 -0.18 12.70 11.15
CA TYR A 268 0.59 11.50 10.86
C TYR A 268 1.87 11.47 11.70
N MET A 269 2.28 10.29 12.13
CA MET A 269 3.53 10.06 12.84
C MET A 269 4.61 9.57 11.87
N ALA A 270 5.80 10.19 11.91
CA ALA A 270 6.96 9.75 11.15
C ALA A 270 7.50 8.42 11.71
N ARG A 271 7.76 7.47 10.81
CA ARG A 271 8.21 6.11 11.14
C ARG A 271 9.47 5.70 10.37
N ASN A 272 9.57 6.04 9.08
CA ASN A 272 10.69 5.63 8.19
C ASN A 272 10.92 4.10 8.13
N LYS A 273 9.86 3.32 7.97
CA LYS A 273 9.93 1.86 7.95
C LYS A 273 9.27 1.26 6.72
N VAL A 274 9.56 -0.02 6.50
CA VAL A 274 8.81 -0.90 5.61
C VAL A 274 8.14 -1.95 6.47
N LEU A 275 6.81 -2.04 6.41
CA LEU A 275 6.06 -3.07 7.12
C LEU A 275 5.78 -4.24 6.19
N ALA A 276 6.16 -5.46 6.56
CA ALA A 276 5.92 -6.66 5.79
C ALA A 276 5.07 -7.67 6.61
N VAL A 277 3.99 -8.18 6.00
CA VAL A 277 3.05 -9.11 6.64
C VAL A 277 3.56 -10.53 6.49
N TRP A 278 3.99 -11.09 7.61
CA TRP A 278 4.61 -12.40 7.73
C TRP A 278 3.69 -13.54 7.29
N ASP A 279 2.37 -13.36 7.32
CA ASP A 279 1.43 -14.43 6.94
C ASP A 279 1.44 -14.69 5.43
N CYS A 280 2.03 -13.80 4.63
CA CYS A 280 2.16 -14.00 3.20
C CYS A 280 3.28 -14.99 2.83
N PRO A 281 3.01 -15.99 1.98
CA PRO A 281 4.02 -16.94 1.53
C PRO A 281 5.29 -16.33 0.92
N TYR A 282 5.19 -15.34 0.02
CA TYR A 282 6.39 -14.73 -0.55
C TYR A 282 7.14 -13.87 0.46
N VAL A 283 6.46 -13.24 1.41
CA VAL A 283 7.12 -12.45 2.45
C VAL A 283 7.97 -13.36 3.34
N ARG A 284 7.45 -14.53 3.72
CA ARG A 284 8.24 -15.53 4.45
C ARG A 284 9.41 -16.04 3.62
N LYS A 285 9.18 -16.31 2.33
CA LYS A 285 10.20 -16.87 1.43
C LYS A 285 11.34 -15.87 1.18
N PHE A 286 11.02 -14.60 0.98
CA PHE A 286 11.96 -13.56 0.56
C PHE A 286 12.23 -12.51 1.64
N GLN A 287 12.21 -12.94 2.91
CA GLN A 287 12.43 -12.04 4.05
C GLN A 287 13.76 -11.29 3.93
N HIS A 288 14.83 -11.99 3.53
CA HIS A 288 16.16 -11.41 3.37
C HIS A 288 16.20 -10.33 2.29
N GLU A 289 15.59 -10.57 1.13
CA GLU A 289 15.54 -9.60 0.04
C GLU A 289 14.69 -8.39 0.39
N ILE A 290 13.59 -8.58 1.12
CA ILE A 290 12.75 -7.48 1.62
C ILE A 290 13.51 -6.66 2.67
N GLY A 291 14.25 -7.31 3.56
CA GLY A 291 15.12 -6.65 4.53
C GLY A 291 16.21 -5.82 3.86
N ALA A 292 16.93 -6.41 2.91
CA ALA A 292 17.97 -5.72 2.14
C ALA A 292 17.41 -4.54 1.33
N TYR A 293 16.21 -4.68 0.75
CA TYR A 293 15.51 -3.57 0.08
C TYR A 293 15.26 -2.40 1.03
N ALA A 294 14.79 -2.67 2.26
CA ALA A 294 14.53 -1.64 3.25
C ALA A 294 15.84 -0.95 3.68
N GLU A 295 16.88 -1.73 4.01
CA GLU A 295 18.19 -1.23 4.44
C GLU A 295 18.85 -0.34 3.37
N MET A 296 18.93 -0.82 2.12
CA MET A 296 19.43 -0.03 0.99
C MET A 296 18.57 1.22 0.73
N GLY A 297 17.29 1.20 1.10
CA GLY A 297 16.40 2.36 1.04
C GLY A 297 16.57 3.35 2.20
N GLY A 298 17.40 3.04 3.20
CA GLY A 298 17.54 3.81 4.45
C GLY A 298 16.35 3.65 5.39
N LEU A 299 15.69 2.49 5.38
CA LEU A 299 14.48 2.19 6.14
C LEU A 299 14.66 0.96 7.05
N GLU A 300 13.89 0.91 8.13
CA GLU A 300 13.83 -0.26 9.00
C GLU A 300 12.76 -1.27 8.51
N PRO A 301 13.08 -2.55 8.31
CA PRO A 301 12.07 -3.57 8.01
C PRO A 301 11.38 -4.06 9.29
N ILE A 302 10.05 -4.03 9.31
CA ILE A 302 9.22 -4.66 10.34
C ILE A 302 8.48 -5.85 9.73
N PHE A 303 8.65 -7.04 10.31
CA PHE A 303 7.85 -8.21 9.94
C PHE A 303 6.77 -8.48 11.01
N ARG A 304 5.49 -8.41 10.63
CA ARG A 304 4.37 -8.56 11.56
C ARG A 304 3.39 -9.64 11.09
N LYS A 305 2.87 -10.45 12.01
CA LYS A 305 1.72 -11.32 11.73
C LYS A 305 0.45 -10.48 11.71
N SER A 306 -0.39 -10.66 10.69
CA SER A 306 -1.68 -9.99 10.57
C SER A 306 -2.80 -10.74 11.30
N LYS A 307 -2.64 -12.06 11.54
CA LYS A 307 -3.68 -12.96 12.05
C LYS A 307 -3.42 -13.48 13.47
N THR A 308 -3.27 -12.60 14.46
CA THR A 308 -3.31 -12.94 15.91
C THR A 308 -4.21 -11.99 16.67
#